data_AF-A0A522RCT3-F1
#
_entry.id   AF-A0A522RCT3-F1
#
_cell.length_a   1.000
_cell.length_b   1.000
_cell.length_c   1.000
_cell.angle_alpha   90.00
_cell.angle_beta   90.00
_cell.angle_gamma   90.00
#
_symmetry.space_group_name_H-M   'P 1'
#
loop_
_entity.id
_entity.type
_entity.pdbx_description
1 polymer ?
#
loop_
_entity_poly.entity_id
_entity_poly.type
_entity_poly.pdbx_seq_one_letter_code
_entity_poly.pdbx_strand_id
1 'polypeptide(L)' 'MNKSRLEAFSDGVFAVIITIMVLEMKIPHGESLADLKQVL' A
#
# COMPACT_ATOMS: atom_id res chain seq x y z
N MET A 1 12.67 -11.76 24.81
CA MET A 1 12.36 -10.54 24.03
C MET A 1 11.00 -10.73 23.39
N ASN A 2 10.01 -9.96 23.85
CA ASN A 2 8.57 -10.04 23.56
C ASN A 2 8.23 -10.16 22.07
N LYS A 3 7.72 -11.31 21.63
CA LYS A 3 7.20 -11.58 20.27
C LYS A 3 6.29 -10.44 19.76
N SER A 4 5.44 -9.92 20.64
CA SER A 4 4.54 -8.79 20.34
C SER A 4 5.25 -7.49 19.97
N ARG A 5 6.48 -7.25 20.45
CA ARG A 5 7.26 -6.07 20.04
C ARG A 5 7.85 -6.23 18.65
N LEU A 6 8.22 -7.46 18.27
CA LEU A 6 8.72 -7.75 16.93
C LEU A 6 7.57 -7.65 15.92
N GLU A 7 6.40 -8.20 16.26
CA GLU A 7 5.18 -8.09 15.44
C GLU A 7 4.79 -6.63 15.24
N ALA A 8 4.66 -5.84 16.31
CA ALA A 8 4.33 -4.41 16.20
C ALA A 8 5.35 -3.61 15.38
N PHE A 9 6.64 -3.97 15.44
CA PHE A 9 7.67 -3.37 14.60
C PHE A 9 7.50 -3.76 13.14
N SER A 10 7.34 -5.06 12.85
CA SER A 10 7.09 -5.56 11.50
C SER A 10 5.84 -4.94 10.87
N ASP A 11 4.74 -4.82 11.62
CA ASP A 11 3.50 -4.20 11.16
C ASP A 11 3.71 -2.72 10.80
N GLY A 12 4.45 -1.98 11.64
CA GLY A 12 4.81 -0.58 11.35
C GLY A 12 5.66 -0.43 10.08
N VAL A 13 6.62 -1.34 9.88
CA VAL A 13 7.46 -1.36 8.68
C VAL A 13 6.63 -1.69 7.43
N PHE A 14 5.77 -2.72 7.50
CA PHE A 14 4.89 -3.08 6.38
C PHE A 14 3.91 -1.96 6.03
N ALA A 15 3.33 -1.27 7.03
CA ALA A 15 2.43 -0.14 6.81
C ALA A 15 3.11 0.97 6.00
N VAL A 16 4.33 1.37 6.38
CA VAL A 16 5.07 2.41 5.66
C VAL A 16 5.41 1.96 4.23
N ILE A 17 5.89 0.74 4.04
CA ILE A 17 6.21 0.21 2.71
C ILE A 17 4.96 0.23 1.82
N ILE A 18 3.81 -0.26 2.30
CA ILE A 18 2.55 -0.24 1.54
C ILE A 18 2.13 1.17 1.16
N THR A 19 2.24 2.14 2.08
CA THR A 19 1.90 3.54 1.77
C THR A 19 2.82 4.14 0.69
N ILE A 20 4.10 3.76 0.68
CA ILE A 20 5.06 4.23 -0.32
C ILE A 20 4.83 3.54 -1.67
N MET A 21 4.52 2.24 -1.70
CA MET A 21 4.27 1.49 -2.93
C MET A 21 3.16 2.11 -3.81
N VAL A 22 2.19 2.79 -3.22
CA VAL A 22 1.09 3.44 -3.96
C VAL A 22 1.51 4.78 -4.59
N LEU A 23 2.62 5.39 -4.16
CA LEU A 23 3.06 6.69 -4.70
C LEU A 23 3.44 6.64 -6.19
N GLU A 24 3.74 5.45 -6.71
CA GLU A 24 4.08 5.24 -8.12
C GLU A 24 2.88 4.79 -8.97
N MET A 25 1.69 4.62 -8.38
CA MET A 25 0.47 4.27 -9.14
C MET A 25 0.03 5.42 -10.05
N LYS A 26 -0.26 5.08 -11.30
CA LYS A 26 -0.82 6.03 -12.27
C LYS A 26 -2.26 6.39 -11.91
N ILE A 27 -2.61 7.66 -12.10
CA ILE A 27 -3.99 8.12 -11.92
C ILE A 27 -4.81 7.67 -13.14
N PRO A 28 -5.94 6.98 -12.96
CA PRO A 28 -6.82 6.64 -14.07
C PRO A 28 -7.43 7.93 -14.65
N HIS A 29 -7.53 8.02 -15.97
CA HIS A 29 -8.01 9.23 -16.66
C HIS A 29 -9.55 9.28 -16.83
N GLY A 30 -10.28 8.27 -16.37
CA GLY A 30 -11.75 8.18 -16.45
C GLY A 30 -12.42 8.06 -15.08
N GLU A 31 -13.75 8.23 -15.05
CA GLU A 31 -14.56 8.27 -13.81
C GLU A 31 -15.25 6.93 -13.48
N SER A 32 -15.09 5.89 -14.30
CA SER A 32 -15.75 4.61 -14.10
C SER A 32 -14.86 3.61 -13.34
N LEU A 33 -15.47 2.65 -12.64
CA LEU A 33 -14.72 1.56 -12.00
C LEU A 33 -13.89 0.72 -12.99
N ALA A 34 -14.27 0.71 -14.27
CA ALA A 34 -13.52 0.01 -15.30
C ALA A 34 -12.15 0.65 -15.58
N ASP A 35 -12.00 1.94 -15.31
CA ASP A 35 -10.77 2.71 -15.58
C ASP A 35 -9.64 2.37 -14.59
N LEU A 36 -9.97 1.76 -13.44
CA LEU A 36 -8.99 1.26 -12.47
C LEU A 36 -8.14 0.10 -13.00
N LYS A 37 -8.62 -0.62 -14.03
CA LYS A 37 -7.85 -1.72 -14.68
C LYS A 37 -6.57 -1.23 -15.36
N GLN A 38 -6.45 0.06 -15.62
CA GLN A 38 -5.24 0.65 -16.22
C GLN A 38 -4.15 0.94 -15.18
N VAL A 39 -4.49 0.83 -13.89
CA VAL A 39 -3.64 1.20 -12.74
C VAL A 39 -3.06 -0.02 -12.03
N LEU A 40 -3.76 -1.16 -12.07
CA LEU A 40 -3.36 -2.46 -11.51
C LEU A 40 -2.73 -3.35 -12.59
#